data_AF-A0A967N807-F1
#
_entry.id   AF-A0A967N807-F1
#
_cell.length_a   1.000
_cell.length_b   1.000
_cell.length_c   1.000
_cell.angle_alpha   90.00
_cell.angle_beta   90.00
_cell.angle_gamma   90.00
#
_symmetry.space_group_name_H-M   'P 1'
#
loop_
_entity.id
_entity.type
_entity.pdbx_description
1 polymer ?
#
loop_
_entity_poly.entity_id
_entity_poly.type
_entity_poly.pdbx_seq_one_letter_code
_entity_poly.pdbx_strand_id
1 'polypeptide(L)'
;MNVSFINHPDDVEDLLDALESAGGHRLRLVLKIETMMGVRHLPGILLAAMEWPAVGVMIARGDLAAEVGWERLAAVQEEILWLCEAAHVPVVWATEVLNQLAKKGIPTRGEISDVVMAERAECVMLNKGPHITTAIRTLDNILSSVQAYQEKKTALLRTL
;
A
#
# COMPACT_ATOMS: atom_id res chain seq x y z
N MET A 1 5.81 4.39 12.25
CA MET A 1 6.74 3.24 12.26
C MET A 1 6.24 2.25 11.23
N ASN A 2 7.12 1.73 10.37
CA ASN A 2 6.77 0.65 9.45
C ASN A 2 7.24 -0.67 10.06
N VAL A 3 6.40 -1.70 10.03
CA VAL A 3 6.72 -3.02 10.59
C VAL A 3 6.64 -4.06 9.48
N SER A 4 7.73 -4.79 9.28
CA SER A 4 7.90 -5.75 8.19
C SER A 4 7.47 -7.16 8.64
N PHE A 5 7.09 -7.99 7.67
CA PHE A 5 6.82 -9.42 7.80
C PHE A 5 5.76 -9.77 8.84
N ILE A 6 4.69 -8.98 8.91
CA ILE A 6 3.52 -9.31 9.73
C ILE A 6 2.76 -10.46 9.06
N ASN A 7 2.68 -11.59 9.76
CA ASN A 7 2.10 -12.84 9.27
C ASN A 7 0.91 -13.32 10.12
N HIS A 8 0.87 -12.95 11.40
CA HIS A 8 -0.14 -13.39 12.35
C HIS A 8 -0.68 -12.21 13.18
N PRO A 9 -1.93 -12.29 13.69
CA PRO A 9 -2.43 -11.36 14.72
C PRO A 9 -1.47 -11.21 15.89
N ASP A 10 -0.89 -12.31 16.36
CA ASP A 10 0.06 -12.35 17.49
C ASP A 10 1.30 -11.47 17.24
N ASP A 11 1.77 -11.34 15.99
CA ASP A 11 2.88 -10.42 15.65
C ASP A 11 2.50 -8.95 15.92
N VAL A 12 1.22 -8.62 15.79
CA VAL A 12 0.68 -7.29 16.07
C VAL A 12 0.50 -7.12 17.57
N GLU A 13 -0.08 -8.11 18.25
CA GLU A 13 -0.28 -8.09 19.71
C GLU A 13 1.06 -7.87 20.44
N ASP A 14 2.08 -8.67 20.13
CA ASP A 14 3.43 -8.54 20.69
C ASP A 14 4.04 -7.15 20.43
N LEU A 15 3.79 -6.60 19.22
CA LEU A 15 4.23 -5.26 18.87
C LEU A 15 3.52 -4.20 19.70
N LEU A 16 2.20 -4.30 19.86
CA LEU A 16 1.42 -3.32 20.63
C LEU A 16 1.86 -3.33 22.09
N ASP A 17 2.00 -4.49 22.71
CA ASP A 17 2.49 -4.65 24.09
C ASP A 17 3.87 -4.01 24.29
N ALA A 18 4.80 -4.23 23.35
CA ALA A 18 6.12 -3.64 23.38
C ALA A 18 6.06 -2.10 23.24
N LEU A 19 5.18 -1.58 22.39
CA LEU A 19 4.99 -0.15 22.19
C LEU A 19 4.34 0.51 23.41
N GLU A 20 3.35 -0.12 24.03
CA GLU A 20 2.73 0.37 25.26
C GLU A 20 3.75 0.45 26.39
N SER A 21 4.53 -0.62 26.59
CA SER A 21 5.60 -0.68 27.58
C SER A 21 6.66 0.41 27.39
N ALA A 22 6.86 0.85 26.14
CA ALA A 22 7.78 1.93 25.78
C ALA A 22 7.15 3.34 25.80
N GLY A 23 5.87 3.49 26.17
CA GLY A 23 5.15 4.77 26.14
C GLY A 23 4.88 5.29 24.72
N GLY A 24 4.79 4.37 23.76
CA GLY A 24 4.75 4.62 22.31
C GLY A 24 3.42 5.06 21.74
N HIS A 25 2.38 5.33 22.55
CA HIS A 25 0.99 5.59 22.11
C HIS A 25 0.80 6.70 21.05
N ARG A 26 1.80 7.54 20.82
CA ARG A 26 1.77 8.58 19.76
C ARG A 26 2.30 8.10 18.40
N LEU A 27 2.92 6.93 18.36
CA LEU A 27 3.46 6.34 17.14
C LEU A 27 2.30 5.84 16.28
N ARG A 28 2.37 6.11 14.98
CA ARG A 28 1.43 5.59 13.98
C ARG A 28 2.07 4.38 13.33
N LEU A 29 1.30 3.32 13.08
CA LEU A 29 1.82 2.07 12.54
C LEU A 29 1.47 1.91 11.07
N VAL A 30 2.37 1.32 10.31
CA VAL A 30 2.12 0.82 8.97
C VAL A 30 2.59 -0.62 8.93
N LEU A 31 1.64 -1.55 8.83
CA LEU A 31 1.91 -2.98 8.78
C LEU A 31 2.18 -3.37 7.33
N LYS A 32 3.37 -3.90 7.04
CA LYS A 32 3.73 -4.31 5.70
C LYS A 32 3.30 -5.76 5.49
N ILE A 33 2.42 -5.95 4.52
CA ILE A 33 2.00 -7.27 4.07
C ILE A 33 2.93 -7.66 2.91
N GLU A 34 3.83 -8.58 3.22
CA GLU A 34 4.92 -9.03 2.35
C GLU A 34 4.74 -10.48 1.89
N THR A 35 3.84 -11.23 2.53
CA THR A 35 3.71 -12.68 2.37
C THR A 35 2.27 -13.13 2.11
N MET A 36 2.10 -14.31 1.52
CA MET A 36 0.79 -14.97 1.37
C MET A 36 0.21 -15.36 2.73
N MET A 37 1.06 -15.65 3.71
CA MET A 37 0.59 -15.92 5.08
C MET A 37 -0.05 -14.66 5.69
N GLY A 38 0.61 -13.51 5.59
CA GLY A 38 0.07 -12.22 6.02
C GLY A 38 -1.22 -11.86 5.29
N VAL A 39 -1.33 -12.16 4.00
CA VAL A 39 -2.59 -11.98 3.25
C VAL A 39 -3.71 -12.86 3.81
N ARG A 40 -3.45 -14.15 4.05
CA ARG A 40 -4.47 -15.10 4.56
C ARG A 40 -4.97 -14.73 5.95
N HIS A 41 -4.07 -14.23 6.80
CA HIS A 41 -4.41 -13.82 8.16
C HIS A 41 -4.78 -12.34 8.27
N LEU A 42 -4.82 -11.60 7.15
CA LEU A 42 -5.05 -10.16 7.14
C LEU A 42 -6.30 -9.74 7.94
N PRO A 43 -7.46 -10.44 7.87
CA PRO A 43 -8.61 -10.07 8.69
C PRO A 43 -8.32 -10.06 10.20
N GLY A 44 -7.58 -11.04 10.70
CA GLY A 44 -7.18 -11.10 12.11
C GLY A 44 -6.11 -10.06 12.46
N ILE A 45 -5.13 -9.87 11.57
CA ILE A 45 -4.10 -8.83 11.71
C ILE A 45 -4.75 -7.44 11.81
N LEU A 46 -5.74 -7.15 10.97
CA LEU A 46 -6.48 -5.89 10.99
C LEU A 46 -7.28 -5.74 12.29
N LEU A 47 -7.93 -6.81 12.77
CA LEU A 47 -8.69 -6.78 14.01
C LEU A 47 -7.79 -6.48 15.22
N ALA A 48 -6.65 -7.15 15.35
CA ALA A 48 -5.67 -6.85 16.41
C ALA A 48 -5.12 -5.42 16.28
N ALA A 49 -4.83 -4.98 15.05
CA ALA A 49 -4.31 -3.65 14.79
C ALA A 49 -5.29 -2.51 15.12
N MET A 50 -6.60 -2.77 15.08
CA MET A 50 -7.64 -1.78 15.39
C MET A 50 -7.63 -1.31 16.85
N GLU A 51 -6.97 -2.05 17.76
CA GLU A 51 -6.75 -1.60 19.13
C GLU A 51 -5.81 -0.38 19.21
N TRP A 52 -4.99 -0.18 18.16
CA TRP A 52 -4.07 0.93 18.10
C TRP A 52 -4.71 2.19 17.47
N PRO A 53 -4.47 3.41 18.01
CA PRO A 53 -5.20 4.61 17.57
C PRO A 53 -5.03 5.00 16.10
N ALA A 54 -3.95 4.58 15.44
CA ALA A 54 -3.65 4.95 14.05
C ALA A 54 -2.78 3.89 13.37
N VAL A 55 -3.40 3.09 12.51
CA VAL A 55 -2.75 2.05 11.72
C VAL A 55 -3.10 2.20 10.24
N GLY A 56 -2.12 1.91 9.39
CA GLY A 56 -2.31 1.65 7.96
C GLY A 56 -1.67 0.33 7.55
N VAL A 57 -1.96 -0.10 6.34
CA VAL A 57 -1.36 -1.28 5.70
C VAL A 57 -0.52 -0.84 4.52
N MET A 58 0.61 -1.49 4.29
CA MET A 58 1.40 -1.33 3.08
C MET A 58 1.39 -2.62 2.28
N ILE A 59 1.01 -2.53 1.00
CA ILE A 59 1.16 -3.65 0.06
C ILE A 59 2.61 -3.64 -0.44
N ALA A 60 3.45 -4.51 0.11
CA ALA A 60 4.85 -4.62 -0.28
C ALA A 60 4.97 -5.54 -1.52
N ARG A 61 4.58 -5.02 -2.67
CA ARG A 61 4.38 -5.80 -3.90
C ARG A 61 5.63 -6.52 -4.40
N GLY A 62 6.82 -5.97 -4.18
CA GLY A 62 8.08 -6.61 -4.56
C GLY A 62 8.31 -7.93 -3.82
N ASP A 63 8.16 -7.93 -2.49
CA ASP A 63 8.29 -9.13 -1.66
C ASP A 63 7.12 -10.10 -1.91
N LEU A 64 5.90 -9.58 -2.01
CA LEU A 64 4.72 -10.38 -2.37
C LEU A 64 4.87 -11.07 -3.72
N ALA A 65 5.39 -10.37 -4.74
CA ALA A 65 5.61 -10.95 -6.07
C ALA A 65 6.64 -12.08 -6.02
N ALA A 66 7.68 -11.95 -5.19
CA ALA A 66 8.66 -13.00 -4.98
C ALA A 66 8.04 -14.24 -4.31
N GLU A 67 7.01 -14.08 -3.46
CA GLU A 67 6.35 -15.18 -2.77
C GLU A 67 5.22 -15.84 -3.57
N VAL A 68 4.30 -15.06 -4.15
CA VAL A 68 3.10 -15.59 -4.83
C VAL A 68 3.26 -15.71 -6.35
N GLY A 69 4.33 -15.15 -6.91
CA GLY A 69 4.55 -15.04 -8.34
C GLY A 69 3.71 -13.93 -8.99
N TRP A 70 4.16 -13.48 -10.16
CA TRP A 70 3.53 -12.38 -10.90
C TRP A 70 2.09 -12.65 -11.32
N GLU A 71 1.75 -13.91 -11.60
CA GLU A 71 0.40 -14.30 -12.04
C GLU A 71 -0.65 -14.08 -10.95
N ARG A 72 -0.28 -14.25 -9.67
CA ARG A 72 -1.20 -14.13 -8.53
C ARG A 72 -1.16 -12.77 -7.85
N LEU A 73 -0.11 -11.98 -8.07
CA LEU A 73 0.06 -10.67 -7.44
C LEU A 73 -1.15 -9.75 -7.64
N ALA A 74 -1.69 -9.70 -8.87
CA ALA A 74 -2.84 -8.87 -9.20
C ALA A 74 -4.11 -9.26 -8.40
N ALA A 75 -4.32 -10.55 -8.13
CA ALA A 75 -5.46 -10.99 -7.32
C ALA A 75 -5.22 -10.69 -5.83
N VAL A 76 -4.01 -10.94 -5.34
CA VAL A 76 -3.63 -10.75 -3.93
C VAL A 76 -3.70 -9.27 -3.53
N GLN A 77 -3.19 -8.35 -4.35
CA GLN A 77 -3.28 -6.92 -4.05
C GLN A 77 -4.73 -6.41 -4.00
N GLU A 78 -5.63 -6.97 -4.83
CA GLU A 78 -7.05 -6.60 -4.81
C GLU A 78 -7.74 -7.05 -3.52
N GLU A 79 -7.41 -8.26 -3.07
CA GLU A 79 -7.90 -8.81 -1.81
C GLU A 79 -7.47 -7.95 -0.63
N ILE A 80 -6.19 -7.55 -0.57
CA ILE A 80 -5.68 -6.64 0.47
C ILE A 80 -6.44 -5.31 0.44
N LEU A 81 -6.60 -4.70 -0.74
CA LEU A 81 -7.35 -3.45 -0.89
C LEU A 81 -8.80 -3.60 -0.41
N TRP A 82 -9.49 -4.69 -0.74
CA TRP A 82 -10.88 -4.89 -0.29
C TRP A 82 -10.99 -5.06 1.23
N LEU A 83 -10.10 -5.86 1.82
CA LEU A 83 -10.11 -6.10 3.26
C LEU A 83 -9.80 -4.81 4.03
N CYS A 84 -8.82 -4.03 3.58
CA CYS A 84 -8.47 -2.76 4.21
C CYS A 84 -9.58 -1.71 4.04
N GLU A 85 -10.20 -1.62 2.87
CA GLU A 85 -11.36 -0.73 2.64
C GLU A 85 -12.51 -1.08 3.59
N ALA A 86 -12.84 -2.37 3.72
CA ALA A 86 -13.91 -2.84 4.61
C ALA A 86 -13.60 -2.57 6.10
N ALA A 87 -12.32 -2.61 6.47
CA ALA A 87 -11.85 -2.29 7.82
C ALA A 87 -11.65 -0.78 8.05
N HIS A 88 -11.85 0.08 7.05
CA HIS A 88 -11.51 1.50 7.08
C HIS A 88 -10.04 1.78 7.45
N VAL A 89 -9.13 0.88 7.05
CA VAL A 89 -7.69 1.01 7.27
C VAL A 89 -7.03 1.52 5.99
N PRO A 90 -6.30 2.65 6.04
CA PRO A 90 -5.66 3.22 4.86
C PRO A 90 -4.54 2.32 4.33
N VAL A 91 -4.42 2.26 3.02
CA VAL A 91 -3.44 1.46 2.29
C VAL A 91 -2.37 2.35 1.65
N VAL A 92 -1.13 1.91 1.78
CA VAL A 92 0.02 2.42 1.04
C VAL A 92 0.35 1.45 -0.09
N TRP A 93 0.16 1.89 -1.32
CA TRP A 93 0.57 1.20 -2.54
C TRP A 93 2.07 1.37 -2.74
N ALA A 94 2.84 0.31 -2.47
CA ALA A 94 4.29 0.42 -2.37
C ALA A 94 5.06 -0.51 -3.31
N THR A 95 6.35 -0.20 -3.44
CA THR A 95 7.37 -0.86 -4.27
C THR A 95 7.12 -0.70 -5.76
N GLU A 96 8.18 -0.58 -6.55
CA GLU A 96 8.16 -0.57 -8.03
C GLU A 96 7.30 0.48 -8.77
N VAL A 97 6.58 1.38 -8.08
CA VAL A 97 5.86 2.48 -8.72
C VAL A 97 6.85 3.47 -9.33
N LEU A 98 6.73 3.72 -10.65
CA LEU A 98 7.59 4.65 -11.41
C LEU A 98 9.10 4.44 -11.15
N ASN A 99 9.52 3.21 -10.84
CA ASN A 99 10.89 2.86 -10.47
C ASN A 99 11.91 3.12 -11.59
N GLN A 100 11.57 2.80 -12.84
CA GLN A 100 12.38 3.11 -14.01
C GLN A 100 12.41 4.60 -14.29
N LEU A 101 11.29 5.31 -14.15
CA LEU A 101 11.29 6.78 -14.25
C LEU A 101 12.22 7.40 -13.20
N ALA A 102 12.09 7.02 -11.94
CA ALA A 102 12.94 7.54 -10.87
C ALA A 102 14.44 7.25 -11.11
N LYS A 103 14.78 6.07 -11.66
CA LYS A 103 16.16 5.63 -11.88
C LYS A 103 16.79 6.10 -13.20
N LYS A 104 16.01 6.16 -14.28
CA LYS A 104 16.48 6.33 -15.67
C LYS A 104 15.87 7.54 -16.38
N GLY A 105 14.89 8.21 -15.77
CA GLY A 105 14.26 9.42 -16.31
C GLY A 105 13.18 9.16 -17.35
N ILE A 106 12.89 7.89 -17.68
CA ILE A 106 11.93 7.51 -18.71
C ILE A 106 11.01 6.42 -18.15
N PRO A 107 9.68 6.64 -18.07
CA PRO A 107 8.74 5.63 -17.60
C PRO A 107 8.45 4.60 -18.70
N THR A 108 8.00 3.42 -18.28
CA THR A 108 7.39 2.41 -19.16
C THR A 108 5.88 2.57 -19.20
N ARG A 109 5.23 2.02 -20.22
CA ARG A 109 3.77 1.94 -20.28
C ARG A 109 3.19 1.18 -19.08
N GLY A 110 3.87 0.12 -18.63
CA GLY A 110 3.45 -0.66 -17.46
C GLY A 110 3.41 0.17 -16.19
N GLU A 111 4.41 1.03 -15.97
CA GLU A 111 4.44 1.91 -14.78
C GLU A 111 3.34 2.99 -14.82
N ILE A 112 2.96 3.48 -16.00
CA ILE A 112 1.84 4.42 -16.10
C ILE A 112 0.52 3.73 -15.73
N SER A 113 0.28 2.52 -16.25
CA SER A 113 -0.90 1.75 -15.86
C SER A 113 -0.90 1.42 -14.36
N ASP A 114 0.28 1.13 -13.79
CA ASP A 114 0.43 0.85 -12.37
C ASP A 114 0.05 2.05 -11.49
N VAL A 115 0.47 3.26 -11.88
CA VAL A 115 0.07 4.50 -11.19
C VAL A 115 -1.44 4.70 -11.22
N VAL A 116 -2.09 4.43 -12.34
CA VAL A 116 -3.56 4.55 -12.44
C VAL A 116 -4.26 3.56 -11.49
N MET A 117 -3.72 2.34 -11.33
CA MET A 117 -4.24 1.38 -10.35
C MET A 117 -3.99 1.81 -8.91
N ALA A 118 -2.87 2.49 -8.66
CA ALA A 118 -2.48 2.97 -7.34
C ALA A 118 -3.43 4.02 -6.75
N GLU A 119 -4.25 4.70 -7.58
CA GLU A 119 -5.29 5.63 -7.12
C GLU A 119 -6.36 4.98 -6.22
N ARG A 120 -6.40 3.64 -6.18
CA ARG A 120 -7.31 2.88 -5.33
C ARG A 120 -6.83 2.80 -3.87
N ALA A 121 -5.63 3.29 -3.58
CA ALA A 121 -5.04 3.36 -2.26
C ALA A 121 -4.93 4.82 -1.78
N GLU A 122 -4.89 5.03 -0.47
CA GLU A 122 -4.78 6.36 0.14
C GLU A 122 -3.42 7.02 -0.08
N CYS A 123 -2.39 6.22 -0.36
CA CYS A 123 -1.04 6.72 -0.54
C CYS A 123 -0.26 5.84 -1.51
N VAL A 124 0.61 6.49 -2.30
CA VAL A 124 1.53 5.81 -3.22
C VAL A 124 2.95 6.09 -2.79
N MET A 125 3.74 5.03 -2.59
CA MET A 125 5.14 5.12 -2.19
C MET A 125 6.07 4.98 -3.40
N LEU A 126 6.91 6.00 -3.60
CA LEU A 126 7.97 6.00 -4.61
C LEU A 126 9.33 5.59 -4.01
N ASN A 127 10.15 4.93 -4.83
CA ASN A 127 11.54 4.62 -4.50
C ASN A 127 12.49 5.77 -4.87
N LYS A 128 13.70 5.76 -4.31
CA LYS A 128 14.76 6.74 -4.60
C LYS A 128 15.29 6.65 -6.04
N GLY A 129 15.73 7.79 -6.58
CA GLY A 129 16.46 7.85 -7.84
C GLY A 129 16.82 9.28 -8.25
N PRO A 130 17.78 9.46 -9.18
CA PRO A 130 18.22 10.79 -9.62
C PRO A 130 17.11 11.65 -10.24
N HIS A 131 16.05 11.02 -10.75
CA HIS A 131 14.90 11.69 -11.36
C HIS A 131 13.65 11.69 -10.45
N ILE A 132 13.82 11.57 -9.12
CA ILE A 132 12.70 11.46 -8.18
C ILE A 132 11.72 12.65 -8.24
N THR A 133 12.22 13.87 -8.46
CA THR A 133 11.34 15.04 -8.58
C THR A 133 10.47 14.98 -9.84
N THR A 134 10.99 14.41 -10.92
CA THR A 134 10.20 14.12 -12.13
C THR A 134 9.20 13.01 -11.85
N ALA A 135 9.59 11.93 -11.17
CA ALA A 135 8.67 10.86 -10.79
C ALA A 135 7.50 11.35 -9.92
N ILE A 136 7.77 12.21 -8.93
CA ILE A 136 6.73 12.84 -8.08
C ILE A 136 5.77 13.67 -8.94
N ARG A 137 6.28 14.54 -9.82
CA ARG A 137 5.43 15.36 -10.71
C ARG A 137 4.60 14.50 -11.66
N THR A 138 5.19 13.44 -12.22
CA THR A 138 4.47 12.52 -13.10
C THR A 138 3.37 11.78 -12.35
N LEU A 139 3.66 11.31 -11.13
CA LEU A 139 2.67 10.67 -10.26
C LEU A 139 1.48 11.63 -9.99
N ASP A 140 1.78 12.84 -9.51
CA ASP A 140 0.79 13.86 -9.17
C ASP A 140 -0.10 14.23 -10.37
N ASN A 141 0.50 14.44 -11.54
CA ASN A 141 -0.23 14.74 -12.77
C ASN A 141 -1.19 13.62 -13.18
N ILE A 142 -0.76 12.35 -13.07
CA ILE A 142 -1.59 11.21 -13.46
C ILE A 142 -2.72 11.02 -12.45
N LEU A 143 -2.43 11.00 -11.14
CA LEU A 143 -3.45 10.79 -10.10
C LEU A 143 -4.49 11.92 -10.12
N SER A 144 -4.06 13.18 -10.21
CA SER A 144 -4.96 14.33 -10.34
C SER A 144 -5.87 14.24 -11.58
N SER A 145 -5.36 13.67 -12.68
CA SER A 145 -6.18 13.45 -13.87
C SER A 145 -7.20 12.33 -13.67
N VAL A 146 -6.85 11.26 -12.95
CA VAL A 146 -7.74 10.10 -12.70
C VAL A 146 -8.85 10.45 -11.71
N GLN A 147 -8.53 11.24 -10.69
CA GLN A 147 -9.49 11.73 -9.68
C GLN A 147 -10.68 12.48 -10.28
N ALA A 148 -10.54 13.04 -11.48
CA ALA A 148 -11.63 13.71 -12.18
C ALA A 148 -12.80 12.77 -12.56
N TYR A 149 -12.59 11.45 -12.57
CA TYR A 149 -13.60 10.47 -12.98
C TYR A 149 -13.59 9.17 -12.16
N GLN A 150 -12.77 9.06 -11.12
CA GLN A 150 -12.71 7.88 -10.27
C GLN A 150 -12.36 8.29 -8.83
N GLU A 151 -13.12 7.78 -7.86
CA GLU A 151 -12.82 7.89 -6.43
C GLU A 151 -12.61 6.47 -5.88
N LYS A 152 -11.37 6.14 -5.54
CA LYS A 152 -10.96 4.76 -5.18
C LYS A 152 -11.42 3.73 -6.22
N LYS A 153 -12.34 2.83 -5.83
CA LYS A 153 -12.92 1.77 -6.69
C LYS A 153 -14.21 2.24 -7.40
N THR A 154 -14.71 3.43 -7.09
CA THR A 154 -15.99 3.96 -7.58
C THR A 154 -15.74 4.84 -8.80
N ALA A 155 -16.32 4.46 -9.94
CA ALA A 155 -16.35 5.33 -11.11
C ALA A 155 -17.28 6.51 -10.83
N LEU A 156 -16.81 7.73 -11.11
CA LEU A 156 -17.61 8.95 -11.00
C LEU A 156 -18.25 9.25 -12.36
N LEU A 157 -19.56 9.54 -12.37
CA LEU A 157 -20.22 10.07 -13.56
C LEU A 157 -19.79 11.52 -13.75
N ARG A 158 -18.98 11.78 -14.79
CA ARG A 158 -18.63 13.15 -15.15
C ARG A 158 -19.83 13.81 -15.83
N THR A 159 -20.21 15.00 -15.39
CA THR A 159 -21.14 15.85 -16.15
C THR A 159 -20.52 16.18 -17.51
N LEU A 160 -21.26 15.85 -18.58
CA LEU A 160 -20.91 16.12 -19.98
C LEU A 160 -20.82 17.61 -20.26
#